data_AF-A0A9E3I9J7-F1
#
_entry.id   AF-A0A9E3I9J7-F1
#
_cell.length_a   1.000
_cell.length_b   1.000
_cell.length_c   1.000
_cell.angle_alpha   90.00
_cell.angle_beta   90.00
_cell.angle_gamma   90.00
#
_symmetry.space_group_name_H-M   'P 1'
#
loop_
_entity.id
_entity.type
_entity.pdbx_description
1 polymer ?
#
loop_
_entity_poly.entity_id
_entity_poly.type
_entity_poly.pdbx_seq_one_letter_code
_entity_poly.pdbx_strand_id
1 'polypeptide(L)'
;MIFMLAGSAGFGIFNLALMKDGMDEVVDVSAARLDQIHELNALTRDVVTAQKSMILAATPQETQSFIKASNEGHAELQQHFTQLASTASAATKAYWDELKVVLDHFIESDDRVQDLVRSGNKDAAMALSAGKSHEDAVALTAKLDEGVRINRDRMQEAKLASDGEYELARLELIIASVVATLVAVVTAVWIAFGISAGLRKIMAVAEAVAIGDLDQNVEMKTNDEIKDLVDTINRMTANLKDMALIAERIAEGDLTVTPKPQSDKDILGHSLASMVERLRGVVADALSASDNVSSGSQELSASSEQLSQGATEQAASAEEASASMEQMAANIKQNADNAAQTEKIARQSAKDAETSGDAVNRAV
;
A
#
# COMPACT_ATOMS: atom_id res chain seq x y z
N MET A 1 13.13 -6.89 -0.55
CA MET A 1 14.06 -6.23 0.40
C MET A 1 14.36 -7.12 1.61
N ILE A 2 13.37 -7.57 2.39
CA ILE A 2 13.57 -8.39 3.60
C ILE A 2 14.36 -9.68 3.32
N PHE A 3 14.02 -10.42 2.26
CA PHE A 3 14.76 -11.64 1.88
C PHE A 3 16.22 -11.39 1.49
N MET A 4 16.52 -10.25 0.85
CA MET A 4 17.91 -9.88 0.51
C MET A 4 18.71 -9.53 1.77
N LEU A 5 18.11 -8.78 2.70
CA LEU A 5 18.75 -8.42 3.97
C LEU A 5 18.96 -9.64 4.87
N ALA A 6 18.01 -10.57 4.90
CA ALA A 6 18.15 -11.84 5.60
C ALA A 6 19.26 -12.71 4.98
N GLY A 7 19.35 -12.74 3.64
CA GLY A 7 20.42 -13.42 2.93
C GLY A 7 21.81 -12.85 3.24
N SER A 8 21.97 -11.52 3.24
CA SER A 8 23.24 -10.88 3.57
C SER A 8 23.63 -11.10 5.04
N ALA A 9 22.66 -11.07 5.96
CA ALA A 9 22.92 -11.34 7.37
C ALA A 9 23.34 -12.80 7.61
N GLY A 10 22.65 -13.76 6.99
CA GLY A 10 23.01 -15.18 7.08
C GLY A 10 24.39 -15.48 6.50
N PHE A 11 24.72 -14.84 5.37
CA PHE A 11 26.04 -14.97 4.76
C PHE A 11 27.15 -14.34 5.61
N GLY A 12 26.91 -13.18 6.21
CA GLY A 12 27.86 -12.56 7.14
C GLY A 12 28.16 -13.44 8.35
N ILE A 13 27.14 -14.11 8.90
CA ILE A 13 27.31 -15.08 10.00
C ILE A 13 28.13 -16.28 9.56
N PHE A 14 27.90 -16.81 8.35
CA PHE A 14 28.65 -17.93 7.80
C PHE A 14 30.15 -17.62 7.65
N ASN A 15 30.50 -16.45 7.10
CA ASN A 15 31.89 -16.05 6.95
C ASN A 15 32.59 -15.80 8.30
N LEU A 16 31.87 -15.25 9.29
CA LEU A 16 32.41 -15.11 10.65
C LEU A 16 32.67 -16.46 11.31
N ALA A 17 31.87 -17.50 11.02
CA ALA A 17 32.10 -18.85 11.52
C ALA A 17 33.37 -19.47 10.91
N LEU A 18 33.58 -19.32 9.59
CA LEU A 18 34.81 -19.78 8.93
C LEU A 18 36.06 -19.08 9.47
N MET A 19 35.99 -17.76 9.66
CA MET A 19 37.09 -16.99 10.22
C MET A 19 37.40 -17.40 11.67
N LYS A 20 36.37 -17.76 12.45
CA LYS A 20 36.54 -18.29 13.80
C LYS A 20 37.30 -19.61 13.79
N ASP A 21 36.93 -20.57 12.94
CA ASP A 21 37.60 -21.88 12.88
C ASP A 21 39.09 -21.74 12.54
N GLY A 22 39.45 -20.85 11.59
CA GLY A 22 40.84 -20.57 11.25
C GLY A 22 41.62 -19.88 12.37
N MET A 23 40.96 -18.97 13.12
CA MET A 23 41.58 -18.29 14.26
C MET A 23 41.78 -19.20 15.47
N ASP A 24 40.83 -20.12 15.72
CA ASP A 24 40.94 -21.14 16.77
C ASP A 24 42.16 -22.06 16.48
N GLU A 25 42.44 -22.43 15.22
CA GLU A 25 43.65 -23.19 14.86
C GLU A 25 44.96 -22.42 15.13
N VAL A 26 44.99 -21.12 14.85
CA VAL A 26 46.15 -20.26 15.11
C VAL A 26 46.42 -20.12 16.61
N VAL A 27 45.37 -19.86 17.39
CA VAL A 27 45.47 -19.56 18.83
C VAL A 27 45.62 -20.83 19.65
N ASP A 28 44.77 -21.84 19.44
CA ASP A 28 44.72 -23.00 20.33
C ASP A 28 45.78 -24.05 19.99
N VAL A 29 46.23 -24.10 18.73
CA VAL A 29 47.18 -25.13 18.27
C VAL A 29 48.57 -24.56 18.02
N SER A 30 48.70 -23.56 17.15
CA SER A 30 50.03 -23.09 16.72
C SER A 30 50.75 -22.26 17.79
N ALA A 31 50.03 -21.38 18.49
CA ALA A 31 50.62 -20.60 19.58
C ALA A 31 50.95 -21.49 20.80
N ALA A 32 50.04 -22.39 21.19
CA ALA A 32 50.30 -23.33 22.29
C ALA A 32 51.52 -24.24 22.00
N ARG A 33 51.69 -24.69 20.75
CA ARG A 33 52.89 -25.45 20.35
C ARG A 33 54.15 -24.64 20.41
N LEU A 34 54.10 -23.37 20.02
CA LEU A 34 55.26 -22.48 20.06
C LEU A 34 55.80 -22.35 21.49
N ASP A 35 54.91 -22.16 22.47
CA ASP A 35 55.27 -22.08 23.89
C ASP A 35 55.93 -23.39 24.37
N GLN A 36 55.38 -24.55 23.99
CA GLN A 36 55.94 -25.85 24.36
C GLN A 36 57.32 -26.11 23.73
N ILE A 37 57.56 -25.65 22.50
CA ILE A 37 58.89 -25.75 21.86
C ILE A 37 59.89 -24.84 22.56
N HIS A 38 59.47 -23.64 23.00
CA HIS A 38 60.31 -22.76 23.80
C HIS A 38 60.70 -23.39 25.15
N GLU A 39 59.78 -24.13 25.79
CA GLU A 39 60.05 -24.89 27.01
C GLU A 39 61.08 -26.01 26.78
N LEU A 40 60.94 -26.79 25.70
CA LEU A 40 61.94 -27.81 25.32
C LEU A 40 63.33 -27.20 25.11
N ASN A 41 63.39 -26.01 24.50
CA ASN A 41 64.63 -25.26 24.33
C ASN A 41 65.22 -24.79 25.68
N ALA A 42 64.38 -24.45 26.67
CA ALA A 42 64.81 -24.11 28.02
C ALA A 42 65.37 -25.33 28.75
N LEU A 43 64.63 -26.44 28.76
CA LEU A 43 65.07 -27.70 29.36
C LEU A 43 66.39 -28.21 28.76
N THR A 44 66.57 -28.08 27.44
CA THR A 44 67.84 -28.43 26.78
C THR A 44 69.01 -27.61 27.34
N ARG A 45 68.82 -26.30 27.57
CA ARG A 45 69.85 -25.44 28.17
C ARG A 45 70.10 -25.79 29.63
N ASP A 46 69.08 -26.18 30.37
CA ASP A 46 69.20 -26.57 31.78
C ASP A 46 69.99 -27.87 31.92
N VAL A 47 69.74 -28.87 31.07
CA VAL A 47 70.53 -30.10 30.98
C VAL A 47 71.99 -29.80 30.64
N VAL A 48 72.25 -28.98 29.60
CA VAL A 48 73.63 -28.58 29.25
C VAL A 48 74.32 -27.83 30.41
N THR A 49 73.58 -27.03 31.17
CA THR A 49 74.09 -26.31 32.33
C THR A 49 74.41 -27.26 33.49
N ALA A 50 73.53 -28.23 33.77
CA ALA A 50 73.76 -29.28 34.76
C ALA A 50 74.97 -30.15 34.39
N GLN A 51 75.09 -30.52 33.11
CA GLN A 51 76.23 -31.26 32.57
C GLN A 51 77.55 -30.52 32.82
N LYS A 52 77.63 -29.23 32.47
CA LYS A 52 78.83 -28.42 32.70
C LYS A 52 79.13 -28.29 34.20
N SER A 53 78.10 -28.11 35.02
CA SER A 53 78.22 -27.97 36.46
C SER A 53 78.73 -29.25 37.13
N MET A 54 78.31 -30.45 36.68
CA MET A 54 78.84 -31.72 37.22
C MET A 54 80.31 -31.96 36.88
N ILE A 55 80.76 -31.55 35.69
CA ILE A 55 82.17 -31.66 35.30
C ILE A 55 83.03 -30.78 36.22
N LEU A 56 82.57 -29.55 36.45
CA LEU A 56 83.26 -28.53 37.23
C LEU A 56 83.09 -28.66 38.76
N ALA A 57 82.19 -29.53 39.23
CA ALA A 57 81.88 -29.70 40.65
C ALA A 57 83.12 -30.05 41.48
N ALA A 58 83.26 -29.41 42.66
CA ALA A 58 84.41 -29.58 43.53
C ALA A 58 84.29 -30.84 44.42
N THR A 59 83.06 -31.23 44.75
CA THR A 59 82.79 -32.37 45.63
C THR A 59 81.95 -33.47 44.96
N PRO A 60 82.07 -34.74 45.43
CA PRO A 60 81.20 -35.83 44.97
C PRO A 60 79.70 -35.56 45.24
N GLN A 61 79.39 -34.88 46.33
CA GLN A 61 78.01 -34.52 46.70
C GLN A 61 77.41 -33.52 45.69
N GLU A 62 78.14 -32.47 45.31
CA GLU A 62 77.72 -31.52 44.27
C GLU A 62 77.57 -32.22 42.91
N THR A 63 78.54 -33.08 42.57
CA THR A 63 78.50 -33.88 41.33
C THR A 63 77.23 -34.71 41.25
N GLN A 64 76.86 -35.40 42.33
CA GLN A 64 75.64 -36.22 42.39
C GLN A 64 74.36 -35.37 42.28
N SER A 65 74.36 -34.16 42.84
CA SER A 65 73.23 -33.22 42.73
C SER A 65 73.01 -32.77 41.29
N PHE A 66 74.08 -32.42 40.58
CA PHE A 66 73.98 -32.01 39.17
C PHE A 66 73.64 -33.17 38.24
N ILE A 67 74.15 -34.38 38.50
CA ILE A 67 73.71 -35.60 37.81
C ILE A 67 72.21 -35.82 37.98
N LYS A 68 71.69 -35.66 39.20
CA LYS A 68 70.26 -35.76 39.46
C LYS A 68 69.47 -34.72 38.65
N ALA A 69 69.90 -33.46 38.65
CA ALA A 69 69.27 -32.40 37.87
C ALA A 69 69.30 -32.70 36.35
N SER A 70 70.41 -33.24 35.83
CA SER A 70 70.51 -33.66 34.41
C SER A 70 69.48 -34.75 34.09
N ASN A 71 69.37 -35.76 34.96
CA ASN A 71 68.42 -36.86 34.78
C ASN A 71 66.95 -36.41 34.89
N GLU A 72 66.65 -35.48 35.79
CA GLU A 72 65.32 -34.85 35.88
C GLU A 72 65.02 -34.08 34.57
N GLY A 73 65.97 -33.30 34.07
CA GLY A 73 65.84 -32.61 32.78
C GLY A 73 65.67 -33.57 31.58
N HIS A 74 66.36 -34.72 31.56
CA HIS A 74 66.13 -35.76 30.54
C HIS A 74 64.70 -36.29 30.57
N ALA A 75 64.19 -36.59 31.76
CA ALA A 75 62.83 -37.10 31.93
C ALA A 75 61.78 -36.06 31.49
N GLU A 76 61.98 -34.79 31.88
CA GLU A 76 61.11 -33.68 31.47
C GLU A 76 61.16 -33.46 29.94
N LEU A 77 62.35 -33.46 29.32
CA LEU A 77 62.48 -33.36 27.87
C LEU A 77 61.71 -34.47 27.13
N GLN A 78 61.87 -35.73 27.57
CA GLN A 78 61.17 -36.86 26.96
C GLN A 78 59.66 -36.78 27.16
N GLN A 79 59.21 -36.37 28.36
CA GLN A 79 57.80 -36.21 28.66
C GLN A 79 57.16 -35.10 27.79
N HIS A 80 57.77 -33.91 27.77
CA HIS A 80 57.29 -32.79 26.97
C HIS A 80 57.31 -33.10 25.49
N PHE A 81 58.38 -33.74 24.99
CA PHE A 81 58.44 -34.20 23.60
C PHE A 81 57.30 -35.17 23.28
N THR A 82 57.07 -36.18 24.12
CA THR A 82 56.04 -37.21 23.89
C THR A 82 54.65 -36.59 23.89
N GLN A 83 54.37 -35.67 24.83
CA GLN A 83 53.12 -34.95 24.88
C GLN A 83 52.90 -34.13 23.60
N LEU A 84 53.92 -33.39 23.16
CA LEU A 84 53.82 -32.52 21.99
C LEU A 84 53.67 -33.33 20.69
N ALA A 85 54.47 -34.38 20.53
CA ALA A 85 54.43 -35.30 19.39
C ALA A 85 53.09 -36.05 19.29
N SER A 86 52.38 -36.28 20.41
CA SER A 86 51.05 -36.90 20.38
C SER A 86 49.99 -36.06 19.65
N THR A 87 50.21 -34.74 19.55
CA THR A 87 49.32 -33.83 18.82
C THR A 87 49.70 -33.71 17.33
N ALA A 88 50.79 -34.34 16.89
CA ALA A 88 51.32 -34.18 15.54
C ALA A 88 50.30 -34.56 14.45
N SER A 89 50.16 -33.69 13.45
CA SER A 89 49.40 -34.04 12.26
C SER A 89 50.24 -34.92 11.33
N ALA A 90 49.58 -35.67 10.43
CA ALA A 90 50.24 -36.50 9.44
C ALA A 90 51.28 -35.72 8.60
N ALA A 91 51.01 -34.45 8.31
CA ALA A 91 51.91 -33.57 7.56
C ALA A 91 53.21 -33.23 8.31
N THR A 92 53.22 -33.30 9.65
CA THR A 92 54.38 -32.98 10.48
C THR A 92 55.13 -34.20 11.00
N LYS A 93 54.67 -35.41 10.68
CA LYS A 93 55.20 -36.65 11.25
C LYS A 93 56.72 -36.80 11.07
N ALA A 94 57.22 -36.52 9.86
CA ALA A 94 58.66 -36.61 9.56
C ALA A 94 59.51 -35.70 10.46
N TYR A 95 59.05 -34.47 10.73
CA TYR A 95 59.73 -33.55 11.64
C TYR A 95 59.82 -34.11 13.07
N TRP A 96 58.72 -34.70 13.59
CA TRP A 96 58.71 -35.30 14.92
C TRP A 96 59.60 -36.54 15.02
N ASP A 97 59.61 -37.37 13.98
CA ASP A 97 60.47 -38.55 13.91
C ASP A 97 61.96 -38.13 13.90
N GLU A 98 62.34 -37.11 13.13
CA GLU A 98 63.69 -36.55 13.12
C GLU A 98 64.07 -35.90 14.46
N LEU A 99 63.16 -35.10 15.05
CA LEU A 99 63.39 -34.46 16.35
C LEU A 99 63.60 -35.51 17.45
N LYS A 100 62.89 -36.64 17.41
CA LYS A 100 63.09 -37.76 18.34
C LYS A 100 64.50 -38.33 18.25
N VAL A 101 65.01 -38.55 17.04
CA VAL A 101 66.36 -39.10 16.82
C VAL A 101 67.42 -38.15 17.39
N VAL A 102 67.26 -36.84 17.15
CA VAL A 102 68.21 -35.84 17.66
C VAL A 102 68.14 -35.71 19.18
N LEU A 103 66.94 -35.77 19.76
CA LEU A 103 66.74 -35.80 21.21
C LEU A 103 67.42 -37.03 21.85
N ASP A 104 67.28 -38.21 21.24
CA ASP A 104 67.89 -39.44 21.73
C ASP A 104 69.41 -39.37 21.69
N HIS A 105 70.00 -38.85 20.61
CA HIS A 105 71.44 -38.63 20.54
C HIS A 105 71.94 -37.64 21.60
N PHE A 106 71.20 -36.57 21.85
CA PHE A 106 71.54 -35.61 22.91
C PHE A 106 71.57 -36.28 24.28
N ILE A 107 70.52 -37.02 24.65
CA ILE A 107 70.43 -37.75 25.93
C ILE A 107 71.55 -38.80 26.03
N GLU A 108 71.78 -39.59 24.99
CA GLU A 108 72.84 -40.61 24.99
C GLU A 108 74.24 -39.98 25.15
N SER A 109 74.47 -38.82 24.53
CA SER A 109 75.72 -38.09 24.67
C SER A 109 75.93 -37.57 26.10
N ASP A 110 74.88 -37.08 26.76
CA ASP A 110 74.93 -36.61 28.14
C ASP A 110 75.15 -37.78 29.12
N ASP A 111 74.45 -38.90 28.94
CA ASP A 111 74.62 -40.10 29.77
C ASP A 111 76.07 -40.60 29.75
N ARG A 112 76.71 -40.58 28.57
CA ARG A 112 78.14 -40.93 28.42
C ARG A 112 79.05 -39.93 29.16
N VAL A 113 78.72 -38.64 29.16
CA VAL A 113 79.45 -37.63 29.96
C VAL A 113 79.27 -37.93 31.45
N GLN A 114 78.06 -38.25 31.90
CA GLN A 114 77.79 -38.62 33.31
C GLN A 114 78.61 -39.84 33.73
N ASP A 115 78.71 -40.87 32.88
CA ASP A 115 79.47 -42.08 33.17
C ASP A 115 80.98 -41.81 33.27
N LEU A 116 81.52 -40.94 32.41
CA LEU A 116 82.91 -40.48 32.51
C LEU A 116 83.15 -39.69 33.81
N VAL A 117 82.22 -38.83 34.22
CA VAL A 117 82.30 -38.11 35.50
C VAL A 117 82.24 -39.09 36.69
N ARG A 118 81.34 -40.08 36.68
CA ARG A 118 81.22 -41.12 37.72
C ARG A 118 82.46 -41.98 37.84
N SER A 119 83.11 -42.30 36.72
CA SER A 119 84.37 -43.05 36.69
C SER A 119 85.60 -42.24 37.11
N GLY A 120 85.44 -40.94 37.41
CA GLY A 120 86.51 -40.04 37.81
C GLY A 120 87.33 -39.46 36.66
N ASN A 121 86.98 -39.76 35.40
CA ASN A 121 87.69 -39.30 34.21
C ASN A 121 87.15 -37.96 33.70
N LYS A 122 87.43 -36.89 34.47
CA LYS A 122 86.92 -35.54 34.18
C LYS A 122 87.48 -34.92 32.89
N ASP A 123 88.73 -35.23 32.52
CA ASP A 123 89.33 -34.71 31.28
C ASP A 123 88.63 -35.28 30.04
N ALA A 124 88.33 -36.60 30.04
CA ALA A 124 87.56 -37.21 28.96
C ALA A 124 86.10 -36.72 28.96
N ALA A 125 85.49 -36.52 30.13
CA ALA A 125 84.15 -35.95 30.24
C ALA A 125 84.10 -34.53 29.65
N MET A 126 85.10 -33.70 29.93
CA MET A 126 85.22 -32.35 29.38
C MET A 126 85.42 -32.37 27.86
N ALA A 127 86.27 -33.26 27.34
CA ALA A 127 86.47 -33.41 25.90
C ALA A 127 85.19 -33.88 25.17
N LEU A 128 84.45 -34.84 25.75
CA LEU A 128 83.18 -35.31 25.19
C LEU A 128 82.09 -34.25 25.26
N SER A 129 82.00 -33.52 26.38
CA SER A 129 81.07 -32.41 26.58
C SER A 129 81.32 -31.27 25.60
N ALA A 130 82.58 -30.85 25.42
CA ALA A 130 82.94 -29.77 24.50
C ALA A 130 82.87 -30.15 23.02
N GLY A 131 82.96 -31.45 22.70
CA GLY A 131 82.85 -31.98 21.34
C GLY A 131 81.45 -32.52 21.06
N LYS A 132 81.32 -33.85 21.04
CA LYS A 132 80.11 -34.54 20.56
C LYS A 132 78.82 -34.14 21.29
N SER A 133 78.85 -34.01 22.62
CA SER A 133 77.63 -33.64 23.36
C SER A 133 77.20 -32.20 23.08
N HIS A 134 78.15 -31.28 22.90
CA HIS A 134 77.85 -29.93 22.42
C HIS A 134 77.26 -29.93 21.01
N GLU A 135 77.81 -30.73 20.09
CA GLU A 135 77.26 -30.89 18.74
C GLU A 135 75.82 -31.42 18.75
N ASP A 136 75.53 -32.43 19.59
CA ASP A 136 74.19 -33.00 19.72
C ASP A 136 73.20 -32.00 20.36
N ALA A 137 73.64 -31.20 21.34
CA ALA A 137 72.83 -30.11 21.91
C ALA A 137 72.52 -29.03 20.87
N VAL A 138 73.51 -28.64 20.06
CA VAL A 138 73.32 -27.67 18.96
C VAL A 138 72.37 -28.23 17.91
N ALA A 139 72.48 -29.51 17.56
CA ALA A 139 71.57 -30.16 16.64
C ALA A 139 70.12 -30.17 17.18
N LEU A 140 69.94 -30.44 18.48
CA LEU A 140 68.62 -30.43 19.11
C LEU A 140 67.99 -29.03 19.10
N THR A 141 68.74 -28.01 19.55
CA THR A 141 68.27 -26.62 19.50
C THR A 141 67.96 -26.18 18.07
N ALA A 142 68.80 -26.52 17.09
CA ALA A 142 68.55 -26.18 15.69
C ALA A 142 67.27 -26.81 15.14
N LYS A 143 66.96 -28.05 15.54
CA LYS A 143 65.69 -28.71 15.18
C LYS A 143 64.49 -28.13 15.90
N LEU A 144 64.60 -27.81 17.19
CA LEU A 144 63.53 -27.10 17.91
C LEU A 144 63.25 -25.71 17.28
N ASP A 145 64.29 -24.97 16.89
CA ASP A 145 64.15 -23.68 16.19
C ASP A 145 63.52 -23.82 14.80
N GLU A 146 63.72 -24.96 14.12
CA GLU A 146 62.99 -25.31 12.90
C GLU A 146 61.48 -25.44 13.18
N GLY A 147 61.10 -26.10 14.28
CA GLY A 147 59.71 -26.18 14.74
C GLY A 147 59.11 -24.81 15.07
N VAL A 148 59.88 -23.91 15.69
CA VAL A 148 59.46 -22.52 15.93
C VAL A 148 59.14 -21.80 14.62
N ARG A 149 60.01 -21.93 13.60
CA ARG A 149 59.79 -21.32 12.28
C ARG A 149 58.53 -21.88 11.62
N ILE A 150 58.38 -23.21 11.59
CA ILE A 150 57.20 -23.87 10.99
C ILE A 150 55.89 -23.35 11.61
N ASN A 151 55.81 -23.27 12.94
CA ASN A 151 54.59 -22.79 13.59
C ASN A 151 54.38 -21.28 13.37
N ARG A 152 55.44 -20.47 13.38
CA ARG A 152 55.34 -19.04 13.11
C ARG A 152 54.88 -18.75 11.67
N ASP A 153 55.42 -19.46 10.69
CA ASP A 153 55.07 -19.31 9.28
C ASP A 153 53.60 -19.70 9.06
N ARG A 154 53.13 -20.79 9.67
CA ARG A 154 51.70 -21.17 9.66
C ARG A 154 50.80 -20.11 10.26
N MET A 155 51.17 -19.52 11.40
CA MET A 155 50.40 -18.43 12.01
C MET A 155 50.34 -17.20 11.10
N GLN A 156 51.42 -16.87 10.39
CA GLN A 156 51.44 -15.77 9.42
C GLN A 156 50.59 -16.05 8.18
N GLU A 157 50.69 -17.26 7.62
CA GLU A 157 49.87 -17.69 6.49
C GLU A 157 48.38 -17.66 6.85
N ALA A 158 47.99 -18.20 8.00
CA ALA A 158 46.61 -18.19 8.48
C ALA A 158 46.11 -16.75 8.74
N LYS A 159 46.97 -15.86 9.26
CA LYS A 159 46.62 -14.44 9.42
C LYS A 159 46.39 -13.77 8.06
N LEU A 160 47.27 -13.96 7.09
CA LEU A 160 47.13 -13.39 5.75
C LEU A 160 45.88 -13.92 5.03
N ALA A 161 45.59 -15.21 5.18
CA ALA A 161 44.37 -15.82 4.66
C ALA A 161 43.13 -15.19 5.33
N SER A 162 43.13 -15.08 6.66
CA SER A 162 42.04 -14.46 7.41
C SER A 162 41.83 -12.98 7.04
N ASP A 163 42.90 -12.20 6.86
CA ASP A 163 42.81 -10.80 6.44
C ASP A 163 42.19 -10.69 5.03
N GLY A 164 42.59 -11.56 4.10
CA GLY A 164 42.02 -11.62 2.75
C GLY A 164 40.55 -12.02 2.72
N GLU A 165 40.16 -13.03 3.50
CA GLU A 165 38.77 -13.47 3.64
C GLU A 165 37.89 -12.38 4.24
N TYR A 166 38.39 -11.65 5.25
CA TYR A 166 37.68 -10.52 5.84
C TYR A 166 37.41 -9.38 4.84
N GLU A 167 38.41 -9.01 4.03
CA GLU A 167 38.27 -7.99 3.00
C GLU A 167 37.23 -8.36 1.94
N LEU A 168 37.24 -9.61 1.47
CA LEU A 168 36.26 -10.13 0.51
C LEU A 168 34.85 -10.15 1.11
N ALA A 169 34.69 -10.70 2.31
CA ALA A 169 33.40 -10.74 3.01
C ALA A 169 32.84 -9.33 3.24
N ARG A 170 33.70 -8.36 3.59
CA ARG A 170 33.30 -6.96 3.78
C ARG A 170 32.81 -6.33 2.48
N LEU A 171 33.54 -6.53 1.38
CA LEU A 171 33.14 -5.99 0.08
C LEU A 171 31.78 -6.53 -0.37
N GLU A 172 31.55 -7.83 -0.22
CA GLU A 172 30.28 -8.47 -0.56
C GLU A 172 29.11 -7.91 0.26
N LEU A 173 29.31 -7.71 1.57
CA LEU A 173 28.30 -7.08 2.44
C LEU A 173 27.99 -5.65 2.01
N ILE A 174 29.00 -4.86 1.63
CA ILE A 174 28.82 -3.49 1.14
C ILE A 174 28.03 -3.49 -0.17
N ILE A 175 28.40 -4.33 -1.14
CA ILE A 175 27.71 -4.44 -2.43
C ILE A 175 26.25 -4.85 -2.23
N ALA A 176 26.00 -5.88 -1.40
CA ALA A 176 24.64 -6.33 -1.09
C ALA A 176 23.79 -5.21 -0.47
N SER A 177 24.38 -4.41 0.44
CA SER A 177 23.71 -3.29 1.12
C SER A 177 23.37 -2.15 0.15
N VAL A 178 24.29 -1.81 -0.75
CA VAL A 178 24.08 -0.79 -1.78
C VAL A 178 22.98 -1.21 -2.76
N VAL A 179 23.02 -2.46 -3.26
CA VAL A 179 22.00 -2.99 -4.17
C VAL A 179 20.62 -3.02 -3.50
N ALA A 180 20.54 -3.48 -2.25
CA ALA A 180 19.28 -3.48 -1.50
C ALA A 180 18.69 -2.08 -1.34
N THR A 181 19.54 -1.07 -1.08
CA THR A 181 19.13 0.34 -0.96
C THR A 181 18.64 0.89 -2.29
N LEU A 182 19.34 0.62 -3.40
CA LEU A 182 18.93 1.07 -4.73
C LEU A 182 17.57 0.48 -5.14
N VAL A 183 17.38 -0.82 -4.93
CA VAL A 183 16.09 -1.48 -5.21
C VAL A 183 14.97 -0.87 -4.38
N ALA A 184 15.24 -0.56 -3.10
CA ALA A 184 14.27 0.09 -2.24
C ALA A 184 13.85 1.47 -2.76
N VAL A 185 14.82 2.30 -3.15
CA VAL A 185 14.55 3.64 -3.72
C VAL A 185 13.75 3.53 -5.02
N VAL A 186 14.16 2.65 -5.94
CA VAL A 186 13.44 2.45 -7.21
C VAL A 186 12.00 1.98 -6.96
N THR A 187 11.81 1.02 -6.05
CA THR A 187 10.47 0.51 -5.72
C THR A 187 9.61 1.60 -5.08
N ALA A 188 10.16 2.39 -4.15
CA ALA A 188 9.44 3.48 -3.50
C ALA A 188 9.03 4.57 -4.51
N VAL A 189 9.94 4.94 -5.41
CA VAL A 189 9.68 5.92 -6.48
C VAL A 189 8.62 5.40 -7.44
N TRP A 190 8.70 4.13 -7.86
CA TRP A 190 7.74 3.51 -8.76
C TRP A 190 6.32 3.48 -8.14
N ILE A 191 6.20 3.09 -6.88
CA ILE A 191 4.91 3.09 -6.15
C ILE A 191 4.37 4.52 -6.01
N ALA A 192 5.22 5.48 -5.60
CA ALA A 192 4.80 6.86 -5.40
C ALA A 192 4.26 7.51 -6.68
N PHE A 193 4.94 7.29 -7.81
CA PHE A 193 4.48 7.78 -9.11
C PHE A 193 3.23 7.06 -9.62
N GLY A 194 3.12 5.75 -9.40
CA GLY A 194 1.94 4.96 -9.76
C GLY A 194 0.67 5.47 -9.06
N ILE A 195 0.72 5.58 -7.72
CA ILE A 195 -0.41 6.03 -6.90
C ILE A 195 -0.77 7.48 -7.24
N SER A 196 0.22 8.36 -7.33
CA SER A 196 0.00 9.79 -7.56
C SER A 196 -0.63 10.06 -8.94
N ALA A 197 -0.22 9.32 -9.97
CA ALA A 197 -0.81 9.43 -11.30
C ALA A 197 -2.26 8.91 -11.33
N GLY A 198 -2.53 7.80 -10.64
CA GLY A 198 -3.87 7.22 -10.53
C GLY A 198 -4.86 8.14 -9.81
N LEU A 199 -4.49 8.62 -8.63
CA LEU A 199 -5.33 9.53 -7.84
C LEU A 199 -5.61 10.85 -8.55
N ARG A 200 -4.64 11.39 -9.31
CA ARG A 200 -4.84 12.63 -10.08
C ARG A 200 -5.92 12.49 -11.15
N LYS A 201 -6.02 11.34 -11.80
CA LYS A 201 -7.10 11.08 -12.78
C LYS A 201 -8.46 11.00 -12.10
N ILE A 202 -8.54 10.35 -10.94
CA ILE A 202 -9.78 10.25 -10.16
C ILE A 202 -10.24 11.64 -9.71
N MET A 203 -9.33 12.48 -9.23
CA MET A 203 -9.64 13.87 -8.87
C MET A 203 -10.20 14.65 -10.06
N ALA A 204 -9.63 14.49 -11.26
CA ALA A 204 -10.12 15.18 -12.44
C ALA A 204 -11.57 14.81 -12.80
N VAL A 205 -11.95 13.53 -12.68
CA VAL A 205 -13.34 13.10 -12.90
C VAL A 205 -14.26 13.61 -11.79
N ALA A 206 -13.83 13.52 -10.53
CA ALA A 206 -14.61 14.03 -9.42
C ALA A 206 -14.85 15.53 -9.54
N GLU A 207 -13.86 16.30 -10.00
CA GLU A 207 -13.97 17.73 -10.24
C GLU A 207 -14.89 18.05 -11.43
N ALA A 208 -14.83 17.27 -12.51
CA ALA A 208 -15.78 17.37 -13.62
C ALA A 208 -17.22 17.08 -13.18
N VAL A 209 -17.44 16.00 -12.43
CA VAL A 209 -18.76 15.67 -11.87
C VAL A 209 -19.25 16.76 -10.92
N ALA A 210 -18.35 17.37 -10.13
CA ALA A 210 -18.70 18.46 -9.22
C ALA A 210 -19.22 19.72 -9.93
N ILE A 211 -18.80 19.96 -11.17
CA ILE A 211 -19.32 21.06 -12.00
C ILE A 211 -20.47 20.62 -12.93
N GLY A 212 -20.89 19.35 -12.86
CA GLY A 212 -21.99 18.80 -13.66
C GLY A 212 -21.58 18.25 -15.03
N ASP A 213 -20.28 18.13 -15.34
CA ASP A 213 -19.80 17.45 -16.54
C ASP A 213 -19.75 15.93 -16.30
N LEU A 214 -20.71 15.22 -16.91
CA LEU A 214 -20.89 13.76 -16.78
C LEU A 214 -20.40 12.98 -18.00
N ASP A 215 -19.74 13.63 -18.96
CA ASP A 215 -19.22 12.98 -20.18
C ASP A 215 -17.79 12.46 -20.05
N GLN A 216 -17.15 12.66 -18.89
CA GLN A 216 -15.82 12.15 -18.63
C GLN A 216 -15.82 10.64 -18.40
N ASN A 217 -15.09 9.90 -19.23
CA ASN A 217 -14.81 8.48 -19.05
C ASN A 217 -13.31 8.27 -18.81
N VAL A 218 -12.95 7.62 -17.70
CA VAL A 218 -11.55 7.34 -17.39
C VAL A 218 -11.26 5.85 -17.48
N GLU A 219 -10.31 5.51 -18.34
CA GLU A 219 -9.77 4.16 -18.46
C GLU A 219 -8.47 4.03 -17.67
N MET A 220 -8.42 2.99 -16.84
CA MET A 220 -7.22 2.61 -16.09
C MET A 220 -6.62 1.33 -16.64
N LYS A 221 -5.32 1.42 -16.98
CA LYS A 221 -4.52 0.28 -17.44
C LYS A 221 -4.01 -0.59 -16.29
N THR A 222 -3.98 -0.06 -15.06
CA THR A 222 -3.56 -0.81 -13.87
C THR A 222 -4.66 -1.76 -13.41
N ASN A 223 -4.26 -2.83 -12.71
CA ASN A 223 -5.15 -3.82 -12.10
C ASN A 223 -4.93 -3.82 -10.58
N ASP A 224 -5.17 -2.67 -9.97
CA ASP A 224 -5.00 -2.37 -8.55
C ASP A 224 -6.27 -1.73 -7.97
N GLU A 225 -6.27 -1.41 -6.68
CA GLU A 225 -7.39 -0.78 -5.97
C GLU A 225 -7.76 0.58 -6.58
N ILE A 226 -6.84 1.22 -7.30
CA ILE A 226 -7.10 2.46 -8.04
C ILE A 226 -8.04 2.19 -9.23
N LYS A 227 -7.92 1.04 -9.90
CA LYS A 227 -8.84 0.62 -10.96
C LYS A 227 -10.25 0.44 -10.40
N ASP A 228 -10.38 -0.28 -9.29
CA ASP A 228 -11.67 -0.53 -8.64
C ASP A 228 -12.37 0.78 -8.22
N LEU A 229 -11.60 1.76 -7.77
CA LEU A 229 -12.09 3.09 -7.44
C LEU A 229 -12.57 3.85 -8.69
N VAL A 230 -11.82 3.79 -9.79
CA VAL A 230 -12.24 4.38 -11.07
C VAL A 230 -13.51 3.73 -11.61
N ASP A 231 -13.61 2.40 -11.58
CA ASP A 231 -14.80 1.68 -12.04
C ASP A 231 -16.04 2.07 -11.22
N THR A 232 -15.86 2.28 -9.91
CA THR A 232 -16.92 2.78 -9.02
C THR A 232 -17.36 4.20 -9.38
N ILE A 233 -16.40 5.10 -9.65
CA ILE A 233 -16.69 6.48 -10.10
C ILE A 233 -17.40 6.47 -11.47
N ASN A 234 -16.93 5.67 -12.44
CA ASN A 234 -17.55 5.57 -13.75
C ASN A 234 -19.00 5.09 -13.65
N ARG A 235 -19.29 4.11 -12.78
CA ARG A 235 -20.67 3.67 -12.51
C ARG A 235 -21.51 4.79 -11.89
N MET A 236 -20.96 5.55 -10.94
CA MET A 236 -21.63 6.71 -10.36
C MET A 236 -21.95 7.78 -11.42
N THR A 237 -20.98 8.14 -12.27
CA THR A 237 -21.16 9.12 -13.35
C THR A 237 -22.20 8.65 -14.36
N ALA A 238 -22.18 7.37 -14.75
CA ALA A 238 -23.20 6.78 -15.63
C ALA A 238 -24.61 6.90 -15.03
N ASN A 239 -24.77 6.60 -13.74
CA ASN A 239 -26.04 6.72 -13.05
C ASN A 239 -26.54 8.17 -13.00
N LEU A 240 -25.65 9.12 -12.70
CA LEU A 240 -25.99 10.55 -12.71
C LEU A 240 -26.39 11.01 -14.10
N LYS A 241 -25.70 10.53 -15.15
CA LYS A 241 -25.99 10.86 -16.54
C LYS A 241 -27.35 10.33 -16.97
N ASP A 242 -27.70 9.11 -16.61
CA ASP A 242 -29.02 8.53 -16.86
C ASP A 242 -30.14 9.37 -16.19
N MET A 243 -29.92 9.83 -14.96
CA MET A 243 -30.88 10.69 -14.26
C MET A 243 -31.01 12.06 -14.93
N ALA A 244 -29.91 12.65 -15.39
CA ALA A 244 -29.93 13.90 -16.15
C ALA A 244 -30.72 13.76 -17.46
N LEU A 245 -30.55 12.65 -18.20
CA LEU A 245 -31.31 12.36 -19.42
C LEU A 245 -32.81 12.20 -19.15
N ILE A 246 -33.20 11.58 -18.04
CA ILE A 246 -34.61 11.46 -17.64
C ILE A 246 -35.17 12.85 -17.28
N ALA A 247 -34.42 13.66 -16.54
CA ALA A 247 -34.83 15.03 -16.21
C ALA A 247 -35.03 15.90 -17.47
N GLU A 248 -34.14 15.77 -18.46
CA GLU A 248 -34.27 16.44 -19.76
C GLU A 248 -35.57 16.06 -20.46
N ARG A 249 -35.89 14.76 -20.54
CA ARG A 249 -37.16 14.29 -21.14
C ARG A 249 -38.39 14.82 -20.41
N ILE A 250 -38.34 14.91 -19.08
CA ILE A 250 -39.42 15.53 -18.28
C ILE A 250 -39.55 17.01 -18.63
N ALA A 251 -38.42 17.73 -18.77
CA ALA A 251 -38.41 19.15 -19.14
C ALA A 251 -38.93 19.38 -20.58
N GLU A 252 -38.70 18.45 -21.49
CA GLU A 252 -39.28 18.43 -22.84
C GLU A 252 -40.79 18.08 -22.85
N GLY A 253 -41.37 17.75 -21.70
CA GLY A 253 -42.79 17.42 -21.54
C GLY A 253 -43.13 15.95 -21.80
N ASP A 254 -42.14 15.09 -22.02
CA ASP A 254 -42.34 13.65 -22.11
C ASP A 254 -42.54 13.05 -20.71
N LEU A 255 -43.79 13.10 -20.25
CA LEU A 255 -44.19 12.47 -19.00
C LEU A 255 -44.43 10.97 -19.13
N THR A 256 -44.13 10.31 -20.26
CA THR A 256 -44.26 8.84 -20.39
C THR A 256 -43.07 8.11 -19.77
N VAL A 257 -41.98 8.82 -19.48
CA VAL A 257 -40.81 8.25 -18.79
C VAL A 257 -41.16 7.70 -17.41
N THR A 258 -40.47 6.64 -17.02
CA THR A 258 -40.62 6.03 -15.69
C THR A 258 -39.25 5.94 -15.04
N PRO A 259 -38.86 6.93 -14.22
CA PRO A 259 -37.60 6.91 -13.51
C PRO A 259 -37.52 5.66 -12.63
N LYS A 260 -36.43 4.89 -12.74
CA LYS A 260 -36.19 3.69 -11.92
C LYS A 260 -35.14 4.00 -10.86
N PRO A 261 -35.52 4.08 -9.57
CA PRO A 261 -34.55 4.20 -8.49
C PRO A 261 -33.60 3.00 -8.47
N GLN A 262 -32.31 3.23 -8.29
CA GLN A 262 -31.32 2.15 -8.27
C GLN A 262 -31.23 1.39 -6.94
N SER A 263 -31.76 1.98 -5.87
CA SER A 263 -31.73 1.46 -4.51
C SER A 263 -32.82 2.16 -3.70
N ASP A 264 -33.24 1.56 -2.58
CA ASP A 264 -34.11 2.20 -1.59
C ASP A 264 -33.53 3.53 -1.03
N LYS A 265 -32.23 3.76 -1.22
CA LYS A 265 -31.52 4.99 -0.82
C LYS A 265 -31.34 6.01 -1.95
N ASP A 266 -31.85 5.72 -3.16
CA ASP A 266 -31.74 6.60 -4.31
C ASP A 266 -32.76 7.75 -4.25
N ILE A 267 -32.43 8.77 -3.44
CA ILE A 267 -33.29 9.94 -3.22
C ILE A 267 -33.62 10.65 -4.54
N LEU A 268 -32.64 10.77 -5.45
CA LEU A 268 -32.84 11.45 -6.74
C LEU A 268 -33.80 10.65 -7.63
N GLY A 269 -33.60 9.34 -7.77
CA GLY A 269 -34.50 8.48 -8.54
C GLY A 269 -35.94 8.50 -8.01
N HIS A 270 -36.11 8.42 -6.68
CA HIS A 270 -37.44 8.51 -6.05
C HIS A 270 -38.09 9.89 -6.23
N SER A 271 -37.30 10.97 -6.18
CA SER A 271 -37.79 12.33 -6.37
C SER A 271 -38.22 12.59 -7.81
N LEU A 272 -37.44 12.13 -8.80
CA LEU A 272 -37.82 12.18 -10.22
C LEU A 272 -39.11 11.39 -10.47
N ALA A 273 -39.25 10.19 -9.92
CA ALA A 273 -40.48 9.40 -10.07
C ALA A 273 -41.70 10.12 -9.48
N SER A 274 -41.55 10.71 -8.29
CA SER A 274 -42.61 11.51 -7.66
C SER A 274 -42.95 12.78 -8.44
N MET A 275 -41.94 13.41 -9.06
CA MET A 275 -42.13 14.58 -9.92
C MET A 275 -42.96 14.22 -11.16
N VAL A 276 -42.64 13.14 -11.85
CA VAL A 276 -43.41 12.66 -13.02
C VAL A 276 -44.86 12.39 -12.64
N GLU A 277 -45.09 11.72 -11.52
CA GLU A 277 -46.45 11.39 -11.07
C GLU A 277 -47.28 12.64 -10.78
N ARG A 278 -46.69 13.63 -10.11
CA ARG A 278 -47.36 14.92 -9.85
C ARG A 278 -47.65 15.68 -11.13
N LEU A 279 -46.70 15.72 -12.08
CA LEU A 279 -46.90 16.40 -13.36
C LEU A 279 -48.01 15.71 -14.19
N ARG A 280 -48.07 14.38 -14.20
CA ARG A 280 -49.16 13.63 -14.83
C ARG A 280 -50.52 13.98 -14.21
N GLY A 281 -50.58 14.06 -12.88
CA GLY A 281 -51.79 14.48 -12.16
C GLY A 281 -52.25 15.88 -12.57
N VAL A 282 -51.34 16.86 -12.61
CA VAL A 282 -51.66 18.23 -13.04
C VAL A 282 -52.19 18.27 -14.49
N VAL A 283 -51.59 17.50 -15.40
CA VAL A 283 -52.07 17.41 -16.79
C VAL A 283 -53.44 16.76 -16.86
N ALA A 284 -53.70 15.71 -16.08
CA ALA A 284 -55.01 15.07 -16.01
C ALA A 284 -56.10 16.01 -15.47
N ASP A 285 -55.80 16.78 -14.42
CA ASP A 285 -56.71 17.79 -13.86
C ASP A 285 -57.02 18.89 -14.89
N ALA A 286 -56.02 19.35 -15.64
CA ALA A 286 -56.19 20.36 -16.69
C ALA A 286 -57.04 19.85 -17.87
N LEU A 287 -56.88 18.59 -18.26
CA LEU A 287 -57.72 17.94 -19.28
C LEU A 287 -59.18 17.85 -18.79
N SER A 288 -59.41 17.39 -17.56
CA SER A 288 -60.74 17.32 -16.95
C SER A 288 -61.41 18.70 -16.87
N ALA A 289 -60.67 19.73 -16.46
CA ALA A 289 -61.17 21.11 -16.44
C ALA A 289 -61.54 21.60 -17.85
N SER A 290 -60.73 21.28 -18.86
CA SER A 290 -60.99 21.63 -20.26
C SER A 290 -62.23 20.93 -20.81
N ASP A 291 -62.44 19.65 -20.48
CA ASP A 291 -63.64 18.89 -20.86
C ASP A 291 -64.91 19.47 -20.21
N ASN A 292 -64.83 19.87 -18.93
CA ASN A 292 -65.91 20.55 -18.23
C ASN A 292 -66.24 21.91 -18.86
N VAL A 293 -65.22 22.70 -19.21
CA VAL A 293 -65.40 23.99 -19.90
C VAL A 293 -66.00 23.79 -21.29
N SER A 294 -65.54 22.79 -22.05
CA SER A 294 -66.08 22.45 -23.37
C SER A 294 -67.56 22.07 -23.27
N SER A 295 -67.90 21.18 -22.34
CA SER A 295 -69.28 20.75 -22.10
C SER A 295 -70.18 21.91 -21.65
N GLY A 296 -69.71 22.73 -20.70
CA GLY A 296 -70.43 23.92 -20.24
C GLY A 296 -70.60 24.98 -21.33
N SER A 297 -69.63 25.13 -22.23
CA SER A 297 -69.72 26.04 -23.39
C SER A 297 -70.76 25.55 -24.40
N GLN A 298 -70.86 24.23 -24.62
CA GLN A 298 -71.89 23.64 -25.49
C GLN A 298 -73.29 23.86 -24.92
N GLU A 299 -73.49 23.64 -23.61
CA GLU A 299 -74.77 23.88 -22.92
C GLU A 299 -75.17 25.36 -22.92
N LEU A 300 -74.20 26.26 -22.68
CA LEU A 300 -74.43 27.70 -22.75
C LEU A 300 -74.79 28.15 -24.16
N SER A 301 -74.15 27.59 -25.19
CA SER A 301 -74.48 27.87 -26.59
C SER A 301 -75.93 27.46 -26.89
N ALA A 302 -76.33 26.25 -26.51
CA ALA A 302 -77.70 25.77 -26.69
C ALA A 302 -78.72 26.63 -25.95
N SER A 303 -78.41 27.04 -24.71
CA SER A 303 -79.26 27.94 -23.92
C SER A 303 -79.39 29.33 -24.55
N SER A 304 -78.30 29.85 -25.12
CA SER A 304 -78.27 31.15 -25.80
C SER A 304 -79.09 31.12 -27.09
N GLU A 305 -79.03 30.03 -27.86
CA GLU A 305 -79.88 29.82 -29.04
C GLU A 305 -81.37 29.78 -28.66
N GLN A 306 -81.73 29.00 -27.63
CA GLN A 306 -83.10 28.93 -27.13
C GLN A 306 -83.60 30.30 -26.63
N LEU A 307 -82.76 31.05 -25.91
CA LEU A 307 -83.10 32.40 -25.44
C LEU A 307 -83.27 33.36 -26.62
N SER A 308 -82.41 33.29 -27.64
CA SER A 308 -82.53 34.11 -28.85
C SER A 308 -83.83 33.81 -29.61
N GLN A 309 -84.22 32.53 -29.70
CA GLN A 309 -85.50 32.11 -30.27
C GLN A 309 -86.67 32.72 -29.48
N GLY A 310 -86.68 32.55 -28.15
CA GLY A 310 -87.74 33.07 -27.28
C GLY A 310 -87.81 34.61 -27.26
N ALA A 311 -86.67 35.30 -27.33
CA ALA A 311 -86.63 36.76 -27.46
C ALA A 311 -87.22 37.22 -28.79
N THR A 312 -87.00 36.48 -29.87
CA THR A 312 -87.60 36.74 -31.19
C THR A 312 -89.12 36.56 -31.14
N GLU A 313 -89.60 35.51 -30.49
CA GLU A 313 -91.04 35.27 -30.27
C GLU A 313 -91.69 36.37 -29.40
N GLN A 314 -91.00 36.82 -28.33
CA GLN A 314 -91.45 37.92 -27.50
C GLN A 314 -91.49 39.25 -28.27
N ALA A 315 -90.48 39.53 -29.10
CA ALA A 315 -90.46 40.71 -29.95
C ALA A 315 -91.66 40.70 -30.92
N ALA A 316 -91.93 39.57 -31.58
CA ALA A 316 -93.10 39.41 -32.45
C ALA A 316 -94.42 39.59 -31.70
N SER A 317 -94.53 39.03 -30.48
CA SER A 317 -95.72 39.21 -29.63
C SER A 317 -95.91 40.67 -29.22
N ALA A 318 -94.83 41.39 -28.93
CA ALA A 318 -94.86 42.82 -28.61
C ALA A 318 -95.24 43.68 -29.83
N GLU A 319 -94.79 43.32 -31.03
CA GLU A 319 -95.23 43.95 -32.29
C GLU A 319 -96.73 43.72 -32.53
N GLU A 320 -97.22 42.49 -32.35
CA GLU A 320 -98.64 42.16 -32.51
C GLU A 320 -99.51 42.89 -31.47
N ALA A 321 -99.05 42.97 -30.22
CA ALA A 321 -99.71 43.74 -29.17
C ALA A 321 -99.73 45.25 -29.50
N SER A 322 -98.64 45.79 -30.04
CA SER A 322 -98.55 47.20 -30.45
C SER A 322 -99.50 47.48 -31.62
N ALA A 323 -99.54 46.62 -32.63
CA ALA A 323 -100.50 46.72 -33.74
C ALA A 323 -101.95 46.61 -33.26
N SER A 324 -102.22 45.71 -32.31
CA SER A 324 -103.53 45.60 -31.66
C SER A 324 -103.88 46.87 -30.89
N MET A 325 -102.92 47.50 -30.19
CA MET A 325 -103.11 48.79 -29.53
C MET A 325 -103.37 49.93 -30.52
N GLU A 326 -102.67 49.97 -31.67
CA GLU A 326 -102.94 50.95 -32.73
C GLU A 326 -104.34 50.78 -33.32
N GLN A 327 -104.74 49.54 -33.61
CA GLN A 327 -106.10 49.23 -34.06
C GLN A 327 -107.14 49.58 -32.99
N MET A 328 -106.82 49.38 -31.71
CA MET A 328 -107.69 49.79 -30.59
C MET A 328 -107.81 51.31 -30.51
N ALA A 329 -106.71 52.04 -30.61
CA ALA A 329 -106.69 53.50 -30.59
C ALA A 329 -107.47 54.08 -31.79
N ALA A 330 -107.33 53.48 -32.97
CA ALA A 330 -108.11 53.84 -34.15
C ALA A 330 -109.61 53.60 -33.94
N ASN A 331 -110.01 52.45 -33.37
CA ASN A 331 -111.40 52.17 -33.02
C ASN A 331 -111.94 53.13 -31.94
N ILE A 332 -111.14 53.48 -30.91
CA ILE A 332 -111.52 54.47 -29.89
C ILE A 332 -111.73 55.84 -30.53
N LYS A 333 -110.83 56.26 -31.42
CA LYS A 333 -110.96 57.51 -32.18
C LYS A 333 -112.22 57.50 -33.05
N GLN A 334 -112.47 56.41 -33.78
CA GLN A 334 -113.67 56.26 -34.59
C GLN A 334 -114.95 56.26 -33.74
N ASN A 335 -114.96 55.59 -32.58
CA ASN A 335 -116.09 55.63 -31.65
C ASN A 335 -116.32 57.03 -31.08
N ALA A 336 -115.25 57.77 -30.76
CA ALA A 336 -115.34 59.16 -30.32
C ALA A 336 -115.90 60.07 -31.42
N ASP A 337 -115.45 59.91 -32.66
CA ASP A 337 -115.96 60.65 -33.83
C ASP A 337 -117.44 60.31 -34.09
N ASN A 338 -117.81 59.03 -34.02
CA ASN A 338 -119.20 58.56 -34.12
C ASN A 338 -120.08 59.14 -33.00
N ALA A 339 -119.58 59.18 -31.76
CA ALA A 339 -120.29 59.75 -30.62
C ALA A 339 -120.48 61.27 -30.79
N ALA A 340 -119.45 62.00 -31.24
CA ALA A 340 -119.54 63.42 -31.53
C ALA A 340 -120.50 63.72 -32.71
N GLN A 341 -120.49 62.88 -33.75
CA GLN A 341 -121.45 62.97 -34.85
C GLN A 341 -122.87 62.68 -34.38
N THR A 342 -123.06 61.68 -33.53
CA THR A 342 -124.35 61.34 -32.91
C THR A 342 -124.84 62.50 -32.04
N GLU A 343 -123.97 63.13 -31.25
CA GLU A 343 -124.30 64.34 -30.48
C GLU A 343 -124.75 65.47 -31.41
N LYS A 344 -124.03 65.70 -32.52
CA LYS A 344 -124.38 66.73 -33.51
C LYS A 344 -125.75 66.45 -34.16
N ILE A 345 -126.00 65.19 -34.55
CA ILE A 345 -127.31 64.77 -35.09
C ILE A 345 -128.39 64.96 -34.03
N ALA A 346 -128.17 64.52 -32.79
CA ALA A 346 -129.14 64.68 -31.71
C ALA A 346 -129.45 66.15 -31.42
N ARG A 347 -128.43 67.04 -31.41
CA ARG A 347 -128.63 68.50 -31.28
C ARG A 347 -129.39 69.07 -32.47
N GLN A 348 -129.08 68.64 -33.69
CA GLN A 348 -129.81 69.08 -34.89
C GLN A 348 -131.26 68.59 -34.88
N SER A 349 -131.51 67.32 -34.54
CA SER A 349 -132.87 66.79 -34.39
C SER A 349 -133.64 67.48 -33.29
N ALA A 350 -133.00 67.84 -32.16
CA ALA A 350 -133.61 68.66 -31.13
C ALA A 350 -133.96 70.07 -31.65
N LYS A 351 -133.08 70.69 -32.46
CA LYS A 351 -133.32 71.97 -33.14
C LYS A 351 -134.47 71.88 -34.14
N ASP A 352 -134.49 70.84 -34.97
CA ASP A 352 -135.52 70.60 -35.98
C ASP A 352 -136.87 70.30 -35.31
N ALA A 353 -136.88 69.60 -34.18
CA ALA A 353 -138.06 69.37 -33.35
C ALA A 353 -138.55 70.66 -32.69
N GLU A 354 -137.66 71.54 -32.21
CA GLU A 354 -137.99 72.87 -31.69
C GLU A 354 -138.62 73.75 -32.80
N THR A 355 -138.01 73.76 -33.99
CA THR A 355 -138.51 74.52 -35.15
C THR A 355 -139.85 73.95 -35.67
N SER A 356 -140.01 72.62 -35.67
CA SER A 356 -141.27 71.96 -35.99
C SER A 356 -142.34 72.25 -34.93
N GLY A 357 -141.96 72.31 -33.65
CA GLY A 357 -142.83 72.74 -32.55
C GLY A 357 -143.31 74.18 -32.72
N ASP A 358 -142.42 75.11 -33.10
CA ASP A 358 -142.78 76.48 -33.46
C ASP A 358 -143.71 76.55 -34.68
N ALA A 359 -143.47 75.73 -35.71
CA ALA A 359 -144.32 75.65 -36.88
C ALA A 359 -145.72 75.11 -36.56
N VAL A 360 -145.82 74.10 -35.68
CA VAL A 360 -147.10 73.59 -35.18
C VAL A 360 -147.80 74.65 -34.32
N ASN A 361 -147.09 75.34 -33.42
CA ASN A 361 -147.67 76.44 -32.62
C ASN A 361 -148.18 77.62 -33.46
N ARG A 362 -147.58 77.88 -34.63
CA ARG A 362 -148.10 78.87 -35.59
C ARG A 362 -149.28 78.37 -36.42
N ALA A 363 -149.57 77.06 -36.39
CA ALA A 363 -150.64 76.42 -37.14
C ALA A 363 -151.90 76.11 -36.30
N VAL A 364 -151.90 76.44 -34.99
CA VAL A 364 -153.05 76.35 -34.07
C VAL A 364 -153.50 77.76 -33.67
#